data_AF-A0A9P9WQH3-F1
#
_entry.id   AF-A0A9P9WQH3-F1
#
_cell.length_a   1.000
_cell.length_b   1.000
_cell.length_c   1.000
_cell.angle_alpha   90.00
_cell.angle_beta   90.00
_cell.angle_gamma   90.00
#
_symmetry.space_group_name_H-M   'P 1'
#
loop_
_entity.id
_entity.type
_entity.pdbx_description
1 polymer ?
#
loop_
_entity_poly.entity_id
_entity_poly.type
_entity_poly.pdbx_seq_one_letter_code
_entity_poly.pdbx_strand_id
1 'polypeptide(L)'
;MMCPPELQALHPTKAAPVIQDGNITLAESGAIVEYILTKYGGGKLALPPTSSDYADYLYFLHFANGYFQPALLRYGPVMRCGASSDDLAAKFTKRGFEQSLQILEDRVGKHPWLAGAEFTAADIMNVCSLTTMRVFYPYSLEAYPAIVAYLKRVSERVGFQTATEKGDPGFERPIGAEKPLYGQR
;
A
#
# COMPACT_ATOMS: atom_id res chain seq x y z
N MET A 1 17.59 8.37 -0.33
CA MET A 1 17.03 9.74 -0.32
C MET A 1 16.93 10.18 1.14
N MET A 2 17.56 11.31 1.48
CA MET A 2 17.42 11.92 2.81
C MET A 2 16.19 12.82 2.82
N CYS A 3 15.42 12.79 3.90
CA CYS A 3 14.25 13.64 4.10
C CYS A 3 14.68 15.13 4.15
N PRO A 4 14.05 16.07 3.42
CA PRO A 4 14.41 17.49 3.47
C PRO A 4 14.33 18.07 4.89
N PRO A 5 15.22 18.99 5.31
CA PRO A 5 15.21 19.55 6.67
C PRO A 5 13.86 20.14 7.08
N GLU A 6 13.16 20.78 6.14
CA GLU A 6 11.82 21.35 6.35
C GLU A 6 10.82 20.27 6.79
N LEU A 7 10.80 19.11 6.13
CA LEU A 7 9.94 17.99 6.48
C LEU A 7 10.37 17.32 7.80
N GLN A 8 11.68 17.28 8.09
CA GLN A 8 12.17 16.77 9.38
C GLN A 8 11.72 17.63 10.56
N ALA A 9 11.54 18.94 10.36
CA ALA A 9 11.10 19.86 11.40
C ALA A 9 9.60 19.73 11.72
N LEU A 10 8.79 19.19 10.80
CA LEU A 10 7.33 19.13 10.97
C LEU A 10 6.87 18.12 12.02
N HIS A 11 7.52 16.96 12.14
CA HIS A 11 7.06 15.89 13.02
C HIS A 11 8.22 15.03 13.54
N PRO A 12 8.18 14.51 14.79
CA PRO A 12 9.25 13.69 15.36
C PRO A 12 9.64 12.44 14.56
N THR A 13 8.75 11.93 13.70
CA THR A 13 9.03 10.82 12.78
C THR A 13 10.05 11.17 11.70
N LYS A 14 10.24 12.47 11.41
CA LYS A 14 11.17 12.99 10.39
C LYS A 14 11.00 12.34 9.01
N ALA A 15 9.77 11.94 8.68
CA ALA A 15 9.44 11.20 7.48
C ALA A 15 8.03 11.54 7.00
N ALA A 16 7.82 11.45 5.69
CA ALA A 16 6.49 11.49 5.08
C ALA A 16 5.74 10.15 5.28
N PRO A 17 4.40 10.16 5.22
CA PRO A 17 3.54 11.33 5.06
C PRO A 17 3.30 12.10 6.38
N VAL A 18 3.13 13.41 6.26
CA VAL A 18 2.65 14.33 7.31
C VAL A 18 1.65 15.28 6.65
N ILE A 19 0.53 15.56 7.31
CA ILE A 19 -0.42 16.60 6.90
C ILE A 19 -0.50 17.70 7.96
N GLN A 20 -0.92 18.88 7.53
CA GLN A 20 -1.31 19.97 8.41
C GLN A 20 -2.74 20.41 8.09
N ASP A 21 -3.56 20.58 9.12
CA ASP A 21 -4.95 21.03 9.01
C ASP A 21 -5.25 22.02 10.14
N GLY A 22 -5.16 23.31 9.82
CA GLY A 22 -5.14 24.38 10.83
C GLY A 22 -3.95 24.22 11.77
N ASN A 23 -4.23 24.06 13.06
CA ASN A 23 -3.20 23.90 14.11
C ASN A 23 -2.79 22.43 14.33
N ILE A 24 -3.39 21.48 13.60
CA ILE A 24 -3.08 20.05 13.73
C ILE A 24 -1.94 19.71 12.78
N THR A 25 -0.92 19.02 13.30
CA THR A 25 0.10 18.34 12.50
C THR A 25 0.00 16.84 12.80
N LEU A 26 -0.24 16.03 11.77
CA LEU A 26 -0.52 14.60 11.91
C LEU A 26 0.36 13.79 10.96
N ALA A 27 1.07 12.80 11.53
CA ALA A 27 1.80 11.77 10.78
C ALA A 27 1.03 10.43 10.83
N GLU A 28 1.63 9.37 10.26
CA GLU A 28 1.06 8.02 10.08
C GLU A 28 -0.02 7.94 9.01
N SER A 29 0.24 7.21 7.92
CA SER A 29 -0.67 7.12 6.77
C SER A 29 -2.07 6.61 7.14
N GLY A 30 -2.16 5.62 8.03
CA GLY A 30 -3.45 5.09 8.50
C GLY A 30 -4.25 6.15 9.27
N ALA A 31 -3.61 6.85 10.21
CA ALA A 31 -4.25 7.91 10.98
C ALA A 31 -4.65 9.10 10.10
N ILE A 32 -3.80 9.49 9.14
CA ILE A 32 -4.08 10.54 8.16
C ILE A 32 -5.32 10.19 7.33
N VAL A 33 -5.38 8.98 6.77
CA VAL A 33 -6.51 8.54 5.96
C VAL A 33 -7.79 8.50 6.78
N GLU A 34 -7.75 7.91 7.98
CA GLU A 34 -8.90 7.85 8.87
C GLU A 34 -9.39 9.24 9.28
N TYR A 35 -8.46 10.16 9.61
CA TYR A 35 -8.76 11.55 9.94
C TYR A 35 -9.47 12.27 8.78
N ILE A 36 -8.92 12.18 7.57
CA ILE A 36 -9.48 12.84 6.38
C ILE A 36 -10.88 12.29 6.09
N LEU A 37 -11.07 10.96 6.15
CA LEU A 37 -12.36 10.35 5.83
C LEU A 37 -13.42 10.66 6.90
N THR A 38 -13.03 10.67 8.17
CA THR A 38 -13.94 11.00 9.27
C THR A 38 -14.37 12.46 9.22
N LYS A 39 -13.44 13.39 8.96
CA LYS A 39 -13.72 14.82 9.00
C LYS A 39 -14.31 15.38 7.70
N TYR A 40 -13.87 14.86 6.55
CA TYR A 40 -14.19 15.40 5.22
C TYR A 40 -14.80 14.38 4.25
N GLY A 41 -14.72 13.09 4.56
CA GLY A 41 -15.14 12.03 3.64
C GLY A 41 -16.65 11.87 3.49
N GLY A 42 -17.42 12.27 4.51
CA GLY A 42 -18.89 12.20 4.47
C GLY A 42 -19.41 10.78 4.23
N GLY A 43 -18.77 9.78 4.84
CA GLY A 43 -19.12 8.35 4.67
C GLY A 43 -18.60 7.70 3.39
N LYS A 44 -17.88 8.42 2.53
CA LYS A 44 -17.24 7.83 1.35
C LYS A 44 -15.99 7.06 1.73
N LEU A 45 -15.69 5.98 1.00
CA LEU A 45 -14.48 5.17 1.13
C LEU A 45 -14.30 4.48 2.50
N ALA A 46 -15.29 4.55 3.38
CA ALA A 46 -15.33 3.85 4.65
C ALA A 46 -16.67 3.13 4.77
N LEU A 47 -16.68 1.95 5.40
CA LEU A 47 -17.92 1.25 5.67
C LEU A 47 -18.41 1.58 7.09
N PRO A 48 -19.73 1.74 7.30
CA PRO A 48 -20.27 1.89 8.65
C PRO A 48 -20.19 0.56 9.41
N PRO A 49 -20.18 0.57 10.76
CA PRO A 49 -20.18 -0.65 11.58
C PRO A 49 -21.37 -1.59 11.33
N THR A 50 -22.44 -1.10 10.71
CA THR A 50 -23.63 -1.88 10.35
C THR A 50 -23.47 -2.65 9.04
N SER A 51 -22.41 -2.41 8.26
CA SER A 51 -22.13 -3.15 7.02
C SER A 51 -21.69 -4.58 7.33
N SER A 52 -22.16 -5.54 6.53
CA SER A 52 -21.68 -6.93 6.61
C SER A 52 -20.18 -7.06 6.35
N ASP A 53 -19.63 -6.15 5.54
CA ASP A 53 -18.24 -6.19 5.11
C ASP A 53 -17.33 -5.33 6.01
N TYR A 54 -17.87 -4.75 7.09
CA TYR A 54 -17.13 -3.85 7.98
C TYR A 54 -15.90 -4.51 8.61
N ALA A 55 -16.01 -5.79 8.99
CA ALA A 55 -14.90 -6.53 9.57
C ALA A 55 -13.73 -6.67 8.58
N ASP A 56 -14.01 -6.96 7.32
CA ASP A 56 -12.99 -7.05 6.26
C ASP A 56 -12.42 -5.68 5.93
N TYR A 57 -13.26 -4.64 5.88
CA TYR A 57 -12.80 -3.26 5.72
C TYR A 57 -11.77 -2.89 6.80
N LEU A 58 -12.11 -3.11 8.07
CA LEU A 58 -11.21 -2.80 9.19
C LEU A 58 -9.94 -3.63 9.14
N TYR A 59 -10.07 -4.94 8.84
CA TYR A 59 -8.92 -5.84 8.72
C TYR A 59 -7.95 -5.34 7.64
N PHE A 60 -8.42 -5.12 6.41
CA PHE A 60 -7.54 -4.74 5.31
C PHE A 60 -7.03 -3.30 5.40
N LEU A 61 -7.78 -2.40 6.05
CA LEU A 61 -7.30 -1.04 6.36
C LEU A 61 -6.03 -1.09 7.24
N HIS A 62 -6.05 -1.90 8.31
CA HIS A 62 -4.90 -2.05 9.20
C HIS A 62 -3.84 -3.01 8.65
N PHE A 63 -4.22 -4.00 7.85
CA PHE A 63 -3.32 -5.00 7.25
C PHE A 63 -2.17 -4.35 6.47
N ALA A 64 -2.46 -3.25 5.76
CA ALA A 64 -1.46 -2.52 4.99
C ALA A 64 -0.23 -2.13 5.82
N ASN A 65 -0.44 -1.45 6.95
CA ASN A 65 0.64 -0.95 7.79
C ASN A 65 1.05 -1.92 8.91
N GLY A 66 0.13 -2.79 9.34
CA GLY A 66 0.37 -3.74 10.45
C GLY A 66 1.02 -5.05 10.00
N TYR A 67 0.91 -5.41 8.72
CA TYR A 67 1.35 -6.72 8.23
C TYR A 67 2.13 -6.62 6.92
N PHE A 68 1.49 -6.17 5.83
CA PHE A 68 2.06 -6.28 4.50
C PHE A 68 3.28 -5.37 4.27
N GLN A 69 3.15 -4.07 4.52
CA GLN A 69 4.24 -3.13 4.32
C GLN A 69 5.45 -3.46 5.22
N PRO A 70 5.29 -3.79 6.52
CA PRO A 70 6.41 -4.29 7.33
C PRO A 70 7.07 -5.54 6.76
N ALA A 71 6.30 -6.51 6.25
CA ALA A 71 6.87 -7.72 5.63
C ALA A 71 7.71 -7.38 4.39
N LEU A 72 7.21 -6.49 3.53
CA LEU A 72 7.96 -5.99 2.37
C LEU A 72 9.22 -5.22 2.78
N LEU A 73 9.16 -4.37 3.82
CA LEU A 73 10.33 -3.61 4.28
C LEU A 73 11.40 -4.49 4.93
N ARG A 74 11.03 -5.63 5.52
CA ARG A 74 11.98 -6.61 6.06
C ARG A 74 12.61 -7.46 4.96
N TYR A 75 11.82 -7.90 3.97
CA TYR A 75 12.31 -8.75 2.88
C TYR A 75 12.98 -7.98 1.74
N GLY A 76 12.58 -6.72 1.50
CA GLY A 76 13.12 -5.84 0.46
C GLY A 76 14.65 -5.74 0.43
N PRO A 77 15.32 -5.48 1.57
CA PRO A 77 16.78 -5.48 1.62
C PRO A 77 17.41 -6.84 1.28
N VAL A 78 16.79 -7.95 1.71
CA VAL A 78 17.24 -9.31 1.38
C VAL A 78 17.22 -9.53 -0.13
N MET A 79 16.13 -9.11 -0.79
CA MET A 79 16.01 -9.16 -2.26
C MET A 79 17.07 -8.30 -2.96
N ARG A 80 17.45 -7.14 -2.40
CA ARG A 80 18.46 -6.25 -2.99
C ARG A 80 19.89 -6.70 -2.78
N CYS A 81 20.20 -7.26 -1.61
CA CYS A 81 21.55 -7.69 -1.27
C CYS A 81 21.89 -9.07 -1.83
N GLY A 82 20.94 -9.78 -2.45
CA GLY A 82 21.16 -11.12 -2.99
C GLY A 82 21.57 -12.13 -1.91
N ALA A 83 20.97 -12.01 -0.72
CA ALA A 83 21.30 -12.90 0.39
C ALA A 83 21.08 -14.37 0.01
N SER A 84 21.91 -15.25 0.57
CA SER A 84 21.83 -16.68 0.29
C SER A 84 20.44 -17.24 0.57
N SER A 85 19.96 -18.11 -0.32
CA SER A 85 18.73 -18.87 -0.12
C SER A 85 18.76 -19.76 1.12
N ASP A 86 19.94 -20.03 1.69
CA ASP A 86 20.09 -20.85 2.90
C ASP A 86 20.03 -20.06 4.21
N ASP A 87 20.08 -18.73 4.14
CA ASP A 87 19.98 -17.88 5.32
C ASP A 87 18.58 -17.98 5.96
N LEU A 88 18.54 -18.32 7.25
CA LEU A 88 17.28 -18.54 7.97
C LEU A 88 16.45 -17.25 8.10
N ALA A 89 17.09 -16.10 8.28
CA ALA A 89 16.40 -14.81 8.37
C ALA A 89 15.82 -14.40 7.01
N ALA A 90 16.55 -14.66 5.91
CA ALA A 90 16.06 -14.49 4.55
C ALA A 90 14.84 -15.38 4.28
N LYS A 91 14.88 -16.67 4.66
CA LYS A 91 13.74 -17.59 4.54
C LYS A 91 12.51 -17.10 5.33
N PHE A 92 12.72 -16.66 6.56
CA PHE A 92 11.63 -16.20 7.42
C PHE A 92 10.96 -14.93 6.89
N THR A 93 11.76 -13.92 6.50
CA THR A 93 11.23 -12.66 5.95
C THR A 93 10.56 -12.86 4.58
N LYS A 94 11.14 -13.71 3.71
CA LYS A 94 10.52 -14.13 2.45
C LYS A 94 9.14 -14.74 2.67
N ARG A 95 9.03 -15.70 3.59
CA ARG A 95 7.77 -16.39 3.90
C ARG A 95 6.69 -15.40 4.35
N GLY A 96 7.01 -14.47 5.25
CA GLY A 96 6.03 -13.47 5.70
C GLY A 96 5.56 -12.54 4.59
N PHE A 97 6.46 -12.17 3.66
CA PHE A 97 6.12 -11.38 2.49
C PHE A 97 5.22 -12.16 1.50
N GLU A 98 5.57 -13.40 1.17
CA GLU A 98 4.78 -14.26 0.28
C GLU A 98 3.40 -14.58 0.88
N GLN A 99 3.32 -14.79 2.19
CA GLN A 99 2.04 -14.94 2.89
C GLN A 99 1.15 -13.70 2.76
N SER A 100 1.74 -12.50 2.81
CA SER A 100 0.98 -11.26 2.63
C SER A 100 0.38 -11.16 1.22
N LEU A 101 1.16 -11.53 0.20
CA LEU A 101 0.67 -11.58 -1.18
C LEU A 101 -0.41 -12.66 -1.35
N GLN A 102 -0.24 -13.84 -0.76
CA GLN A 102 -1.24 -14.90 -0.84
C GLN A 102 -2.58 -14.48 -0.20
N ILE A 103 -2.55 -13.81 0.95
CA ILE A 103 -3.77 -13.30 1.61
C ILE A 103 -4.50 -12.31 0.69
N LEU A 104 -3.76 -11.40 0.03
CA LEU A 104 -4.34 -10.44 -0.90
C LEU A 104 -4.90 -11.13 -2.15
N GLU A 105 -4.16 -12.07 -2.74
CA GLU A 105 -4.58 -12.87 -3.90
C GLU A 105 -5.87 -13.64 -3.63
N ASP A 106 -5.93 -14.37 -2.52
CA ASP A 106 -7.11 -15.13 -2.13
C ASP A 106 -8.33 -14.22 -1.92
N ARG A 107 -8.11 -13.01 -1.40
CA ARG A 107 -9.18 -12.03 -1.17
C ARG A 107 -9.70 -11.47 -2.48
N VAL A 108 -8.84 -10.91 -3.31
CA VAL A 108 -9.25 -10.22 -4.55
C VAL A 108 -9.59 -11.20 -5.68
N GLY A 109 -9.29 -12.50 -5.50
CA GLY A 109 -9.80 -13.58 -6.33
C GLY A 109 -11.27 -13.95 -6.06
N LYS A 110 -11.80 -13.59 -4.88
CA LYS A 110 -13.20 -13.85 -4.47
C LYS A 110 -14.07 -12.60 -4.46
N HIS A 111 -13.46 -11.42 -4.31
CA HIS A 111 -14.16 -10.15 -4.18
C HIS A 111 -13.54 -9.11 -5.13
N PRO A 112 -14.35 -8.16 -5.66
CA PRO A 112 -13.81 -7.13 -6.54
C PRO A 112 -12.80 -6.21 -5.83
N TRP A 113 -12.98 -5.98 -4.51
CA TRP A 113 -12.16 -5.11 -3.66
C TRP A 113 -11.84 -5.77 -2.32
N LEU A 114 -10.90 -5.19 -1.57
CA LEU A 114 -10.47 -5.76 -0.29
C LEU A 114 -11.57 -5.76 0.77
N ALA A 115 -12.40 -4.72 0.80
CA ALA A 115 -13.54 -4.63 1.69
C ALA A 115 -14.81 -5.30 1.12
N GLY A 116 -14.69 -6.21 0.14
CA GLY A 116 -15.85 -6.90 -0.43
C GLY A 116 -16.34 -6.23 -1.71
N ALA A 117 -17.59 -5.77 -1.72
CA ALA A 117 -18.24 -5.26 -2.94
C ALA A 117 -17.83 -3.84 -3.33
N GLU A 118 -17.39 -3.01 -2.38
CA GLU A 118 -17.10 -1.59 -2.58
C GLU A 118 -15.61 -1.26 -2.46
N PHE A 119 -15.15 -0.27 -3.24
CA PHE A 119 -13.80 0.27 -3.11
C PHE A 119 -13.72 1.21 -1.92
N THR A 120 -12.73 1.00 -1.06
CA THR A 120 -12.59 1.72 0.21
C THR A 120 -11.16 2.18 0.48
N ALA A 121 -10.96 2.82 1.64
CA ALA A 121 -9.66 3.15 2.17
C ALA A 121 -8.75 1.93 2.36
N ALA A 122 -9.32 0.74 2.59
CA ALA A 122 -8.55 -0.49 2.65
C ALA A 122 -7.78 -0.75 1.34
N ASP A 123 -8.40 -0.49 0.19
CA ASP A 123 -7.74 -0.59 -1.11
C ASP A 123 -6.65 0.46 -1.27
N ILE A 124 -6.97 1.72 -0.95
CA ILE A 124 -6.02 2.85 -1.04
C ILE A 124 -4.74 2.55 -0.25
N MET A 125 -4.87 2.04 0.98
CA MET A 125 -3.75 1.76 1.86
C MET A 125 -2.85 0.63 1.35
N ASN A 126 -3.40 -0.40 0.71
CA ASN A 126 -2.62 -1.56 0.25
C ASN A 126 -1.96 -1.34 -1.13
N VAL A 127 -2.58 -0.54 -2.00
CA VAL A 127 -2.11 -0.33 -3.39
C VAL A 127 -0.70 0.24 -3.48
N CYS A 128 -0.26 1.06 -2.52
CA CYS A 128 1.10 1.61 -2.52
C CYS A 128 2.18 0.52 -2.48
N SER A 129 1.96 -0.50 -1.63
CA SER A 129 2.88 -1.64 -1.51
C SER A 129 2.93 -2.50 -2.78
N LEU A 130 1.80 -2.58 -3.51
CA LEU A 130 1.65 -3.30 -4.79
C LEU A 130 2.06 -2.48 -6.02
N THR A 131 2.37 -1.19 -5.88
CA THR A 131 2.73 -0.30 -7.01
C THR A 131 4.04 0.43 -6.73
N THR A 132 4.00 1.62 -6.12
CA THR A 132 5.18 2.47 -5.89
C THR A 132 6.31 1.74 -5.18
N MET A 133 6.00 0.94 -4.15
CA MET A 133 7.05 0.23 -3.41
C MET A 133 7.75 -0.83 -4.25
N ARG A 134 7.11 -1.36 -5.30
CA ARG A 134 7.77 -2.28 -6.24
C ARG A 134 8.89 -1.61 -7.02
N VAL A 135 8.87 -0.29 -7.21
CA VAL A 135 10.01 0.41 -7.84
C VAL A 135 11.22 0.46 -6.92
N PHE A 136 11.01 0.54 -5.60
CA PHE A 136 12.09 0.54 -4.61
C PHE A 136 12.56 -0.88 -4.24
N TYR A 137 11.64 -1.83 -4.20
CA TYR A 137 11.88 -3.24 -3.87
C TYR A 137 11.21 -4.10 -4.93
N PRO A 138 11.87 -4.32 -6.10
CA PRO A 138 11.23 -5.02 -7.20
C PRO A 138 10.93 -6.48 -6.89
N TYR A 139 9.66 -6.88 -7.09
CA TYR A 139 9.19 -8.26 -7.02
C TYR A 139 8.16 -8.53 -8.12
N SER A 140 8.06 -9.79 -8.55
CA SER A 140 7.10 -10.25 -9.57
C SER A 140 5.74 -10.58 -8.92
N LEU A 141 4.68 -10.35 -9.68
CA LEU A 141 3.30 -10.73 -9.38
C LEU A 141 2.77 -11.81 -10.33
N GLU A 142 3.62 -12.48 -11.12
CA GLU A 142 3.20 -13.54 -12.07
C GLU A 142 2.43 -14.68 -11.40
N ALA A 143 2.78 -15.04 -10.16
CA ALA A 143 2.09 -16.06 -9.38
C ALA A 143 0.74 -15.60 -8.80
N TYR A 144 0.38 -14.32 -8.97
CA TYR A 144 -0.77 -13.67 -8.32
C TYR A 144 -1.67 -12.95 -9.35
N PRO A 145 -2.30 -13.70 -10.27
CA PRO A 145 -3.11 -13.12 -11.35
C PRO A 145 -4.32 -12.32 -10.85
N ALA A 146 -4.92 -12.68 -9.71
CA ALA A 146 -6.04 -11.92 -9.17
C ALA A 146 -5.60 -10.54 -8.67
N ILE A 147 -4.42 -10.42 -8.06
CA ILE A 147 -3.80 -9.14 -7.71
C ILE A 147 -3.57 -8.31 -8.97
N VAL A 148 -3.05 -8.89 -10.06
CA VAL A 148 -2.83 -8.15 -11.31
C VAL A 148 -4.16 -7.62 -11.88
N ALA A 149 -5.21 -8.44 -11.89
CA ALA A 149 -6.55 -8.01 -12.31
C ALA A 149 -7.12 -6.92 -11.39
N TYR A 150 -6.88 -7.03 -10.08
CA TYR A 150 -7.23 -6.02 -9.09
C TYR A 150 -6.52 -4.69 -9.34
N LEU A 151 -5.21 -4.69 -9.57
CA LEU A 151 -4.44 -3.48 -9.87
C LEU A 151 -4.90 -2.81 -11.16
N LYS A 152 -5.27 -3.59 -12.18
CA LYS A 152 -5.87 -3.04 -13.40
C LYS A 152 -7.16 -2.27 -13.07
N ARG A 153 -8.09 -2.87 -12.31
CA ARG A 153 -9.32 -2.18 -11.87
C ARG A 153 -9.03 -0.93 -11.04
N VAL A 154 -8.03 -0.97 -10.17
CA VAL A 154 -7.61 0.21 -9.38
C VAL A 154 -7.11 1.32 -10.31
N SER A 155 -6.28 0.98 -11.31
CA SER A 155 -5.67 1.96 -12.23
C SER A 155 -6.67 2.70 -13.13
N GLU A 156 -7.84 2.11 -13.34
CA GLU A 156 -8.94 2.69 -14.12
C GLU A 156 -9.74 3.74 -13.32
N ARG A 157 -9.54 3.83 -12.00
CA ARG A 157 -10.26 4.79 -11.16
C ARG A 157 -9.72 6.20 -11.37
N VAL A 158 -10.61 7.16 -11.62
CA VAL A 158 -10.28 8.60 -11.74
C VAL A 158 -9.48 9.11 -10.55
N GLY A 159 -9.79 8.64 -9.33
CA GLY A 159 -9.06 9.01 -8.12
C GLY A 159 -7.59 8.54 -8.14
N PHE A 160 -7.31 7.35 -8.68
CA PHE A 160 -5.94 6.84 -8.82
C PHE A 160 -5.17 7.68 -9.84
N GLN A 161 -5.75 7.91 -11.02
CA GLN A 161 -5.13 8.71 -12.08
C GLN A 161 -4.85 10.15 -11.62
N THR A 162 -5.82 10.78 -10.95
CA THR A 162 -5.67 12.14 -10.41
C THR A 162 -4.58 12.21 -9.32
N ALA A 163 -4.51 11.20 -8.45
CA ALA A 163 -3.51 11.15 -7.40
C ALA A 163 -2.10 10.93 -7.97
N THR A 164 -1.95 10.06 -8.99
CA THR A 164 -0.68 9.87 -9.69
C THR A 164 -0.25 11.16 -10.38
N GLU A 165 -1.13 11.81 -11.15
CA GLU A 165 -0.78 13.04 -11.86
C GLU A 165 -0.37 14.17 -10.92
N LYS A 166 -1.01 14.29 -9.74
CA LYS A 166 -0.65 15.32 -8.75
C LYS A 166 0.59 14.98 -7.95
N GLY A 167 0.78 13.72 -7.60
CA GLY A 167 1.83 13.28 -6.69
C GLY A 167 3.16 13.02 -7.39
N ASP A 168 3.10 12.39 -8.56
CA ASP A 168 4.25 11.99 -9.36
C ASP A 168 3.94 12.17 -10.87
N PRO A 169 3.83 13.41 -11.38
CA PRO A 169 3.52 13.65 -12.79
C PRO A 169 4.47 12.90 -13.73
N GLY A 170 3.91 12.17 -14.71
CA GLY A 170 4.67 11.37 -15.68
C GLY A 170 5.18 10.01 -15.18
N PHE A 171 4.98 9.67 -13.90
CA PHE A 171 5.42 8.39 -13.35
C PHE A 171 4.45 7.26 -13.67
N GLU A 172 4.93 6.26 -14.41
CA GLU A 172 4.15 5.05 -14.70
C GLU A 172 4.22 4.05 -13.54
N ARG A 173 3.10 3.89 -12.83
CA ARG A 173 2.99 2.91 -11.73
C ARG A 173 3.03 1.49 -12.29
N PRO A 174 3.78 0.55 -11.67
CA PRO A 174 3.84 -0.82 -12.15
C PRO A 174 2.55 -1.58 -11.81
N ILE A 175 1.62 -1.61 -12.78
CA ILE A 175 0.33 -2.32 -12.66
C ILE A 175 0.45 -3.80 -13.07
N GLY A 176 1.39 -4.12 -13.96
CA GLY A 176 1.57 -5.47 -14.52
C GLY A 176 2.21 -6.48 -13.57
N ALA A 177 2.21 -7.75 -14.02
CA ALA A 177 2.81 -8.88 -13.31
C ALA A 177 4.33 -8.77 -13.20
N GLU A 178 4.97 -8.24 -14.25
CA GLU A 178 6.43 -8.19 -14.40
C GLU A 178 7.11 -7.45 -13.25
N LYS A 179 8.30 -7.93 -12.88
CA LYS A 179 9.17 -7.26 -11.93
C LYS A 179 9.65 -5.93 -12.53
N PRO A 180 9.33 -4.76 -11.96
CA PRO A 180 9.75 -3.48 -12.54
C PRO A 180 11.26 -3.29 -12.45
N LEU A 181 11.82 -2.51 -13.38
CA LEU A 181 13.23 -2.16 -13.36
C LEU A 181 13.51 -1.19 -12.20
N TYR A 182 14.55 -1.49 -11.43
CA TYR A 182 14.94 -0.66 -10.30
C TYR A 182 15.34 0.74 -10.77
N GLY A 183 14.78 1.78 -10.15
CA GLY A 183 15.17 3.16 -10.39
C GLY A 183 14.54 3.84 -11.61
N GLN A 184 13.61 3.20 -12.32
CA GLN A 184 12.76 3.89 -13.28
C GLN A 184 11.69 4.68 -12.53
N ARG A 185 11.87 6.00 -12.50
CA ARG A 185 10.85 7.00 -12.18
C ARG A 185 10.55 7.79 -13.44
#